data_AF-E2S4W6-F1
#
_entry.id   AF-E2S4W6-F1
#
_cell.length_a   1.000
_cell.length_b   1.000
_cell.length_c   1.000
_cell.angle_alpha   90.00
_cell.angle_beta   90.00
_cell.angle_gamma   90.00
#
_symmetry.space_group_name_H-M   'P 1'
#
loop_
_entity.id
_entity.type
_entity.pdbx_description
1 polymer ?
#
loop_
_entity_poly.entity_id
_entity_poly.type
_entity_poly.pdbx_seq_one_letter_code
_entity_poly.pdbx_strand_id
1 'polypeptide(L)'
;MIRFIDEYRNRFSVEFICKTLKNNRAGGFITSRGYRQSKARGLSARRLRDAVLVERISAIHRDNYGVYGVRKMWQALRREGIDIGREQTARPMRLAGVSGKGKGGSPITTRKPRVPDLRPDLVEREFKALGAEQAVGC
;
A
#
# COMPACT_ATOMS: atom_id res chain seq x y z
N MET A 1 -0.24 28.37 -0.91
CA MET A 1 -0.55 29.73 -0.43
C MET A 1 -0.16 29.93 1.03
N ILE A 2 -0.66 29.14 1.99
CA ILE A 2 -0.31 29.28 3.42
C ILE A 2 1.21 29.13 3.69
N ARG A 3 1.85 28.07 3.17
CA ARG A 3 3.30 27.84 3.32
C ARG A 3 4.15 29.02 2.83
N PHE A 4 3.78 29.61 1.70
CA PHE A 4 4.46 30.77 1.13
C PHE A 4 4.36 31.98 2.07
N ILE A 5 3.18 32.26 2.62
CA ILE A 5 3.02 33.35 3.60
C ILE A 5 3.86 33.05 4.85
N ASP A 6 3.84 31.82 5.36
CA ASP A 6 4.63 31.42 6.54
C ASP A 6 6.15 31.58 6.34
N GLU A 7 6.64 31.40 5.11
CA GLU A 7 8.05 31.56 4.74
C GLU A 7 8.47 33.04 4.69
N TYR A 8 7.62 33.91 4.15
CA TYR A 8 7.96 35.32 3.90
C TYR A 8 7.40 36.32 4.92
N ARG A 9 6.57 35.89 5.88
CA ARG A 9 5.94 36.76 6.89
C ARG A 9 6.92 37.51 7.81
N ASN A 10 8.18 37.03 7.92
CA ASN A 10 9.21 37.69 8.70
C ASN A 10 9.88 38.85 7.94
N ARG A 11 9.76 38.86 6.61
CA ARG A 11 10.33 39.91 5.73
C ARG A 11 9.28 40.90 5.25
N PHE A 12 8.05 40.43 5.03
CA PHE A 12 6.94 41.24 4.54
C PHE A 12 5.68 41.02 5.37
N SER A 13 4.86 42.05 5.53
CA SER A 13 3.58 41.91 6.22
C SER A 13 2.65 40.97 5.45
N VAL A 14 1.87 40.16 6.18
CA VAL A 14 0.90 39.23 5.58
C VAL A 14 -0.10 39.97 4.68
N GLU A 15 -0.49 41.19 5.07
CA GLU A 15 -1.38 42.04 4.29
C GLU A 15 -0.75 42.49 2.98
N PHE A 16 0.53 42.89 3.00
CA PHE A 16 1.27 43.23 1.79
C PHE A 16 1.36 42.02 0.84
N ILE A 17 1.78 40.86 1.34
CA ILE A 17 1.88 39.63 0.53
C ILE A 17 0.53 39.28 -0.11
N CYS A 18 -0.54 39.24 0.70
CA CYS A 18 -1.86 38.89 0.21
C CYS A 18 -2.41 39.90 -0.81
N LYS A 19 -2.22 41.20 -0.58
CA LYS A 19 -2.69 42.27 -1.49
C LYS A 19 -1.94 42.23 -2.82
N THR A 20 -0.61 42.16 -2.77
CA THR A 20 0.23 42.15 -3.97
C THR A 20 -0.04 40.91 -4.82
N LEU A 21 -0.12 39.72 -4.22
CA LEU A 21 -0.39 38.49 -4.97
C LEU A 21 -1.83 38.39 -5.47
N LYS A 22 -2.82 38.96 -4.76
CA LYS A 22 -4.20 39.01 -5.25
C LYS A 22 -4.30 39.82 -6.55
N ASN A 23 -3.52 40.90 -6.68
CA ASN A 23 -3.56 41.78 -7.85
C ASN A 23 -2.74 41.26 -9.04
N ASN A 24 -1.61 40.60 -8.78
CA ASN A 24 -0.65 40.24 -9.84
C ASN A 24 -0.68 38.77 -10.25
N ARG A 25 -1.27 37.88 -9.44
CA ARG A 25 -1.30 36.42 -9.72
C ARG A 25 -2.59 36.03 -10.44
N ALA A 26 -2.46 35.42 -11.62
CA ALA A 26 -3.59 34.78 -12.30
C ALA A 26 -4.20 33.67 -11.42
N GLY A 27 -5.53 33.68 -11.28
CA GLY A 27 -6.26 32.77 -10.39
C GLY A 27 -6.36 33.23 -8.92
N GLY A 28 -6.01 34.49 -8.64
CA GLY A 28 -6.24 35.15 -7.34
C GLY A 28 -5.33 34.66 -6.20
N PHE A 29 -5.52 35.19 -5.00
CA PHE A 29 -4.77 34.76 -3.81
C PHE A 29 -5.65 34.88 -2.56
N ILE A 30 -5.34 34.10 -1.52
CA ILE A 30 -6.09 34.15 -0.26
C ILE A 30 -5.97 35.52 0.41
N THR A 31 -7.03 35.93 1.10
CA THR A 31 -7.03 37.16 1.90
C THR A 31 -6.28 36.97 3.22
N SER A 32 -5.84 38.08 3.84
CA SER A 32 -5.20 38.07 5.17
C SER A 32 -6.11 37.41 6.22
N ARG A 33 -7.42 37.70 6.18
CA ARG A 33 -8.44 37.02 7.00
C ARG A 33 -8.49 35.52 6.73
N GLY A 34 -8.45 35.10 5.47
CA GLY A 34 -8.42 33.69 5.07
C GLY A 34 -7.17 32.96 5.56
N TYR A 35 -6.01 33.62 5.53
CA TYR A 35 -4.78 33.11 6.14
C TYR A 35 -4.94 32.92 7.66
N ARG A 36 -5.38 33.96 8.38
CA ARG A 36 -5.58 33.89 9.85
C ARG A 36 -6.57 32.79 10.22
N GLN A 37 -7.69 32.69 9.50
CA GLN A 37 -8.67 31.62 9.70
C GLN A 37 -8.03 30.24 9.43
N SER A 38 -7.23 30.10 8.38
CA SER A 38 -6.54 28.84 8.09
C SER A 38 -5.49 28.47 9.13
N LYS A 39 -4.84 29.45 9.78
CA LYS A 39 -3.90 29.20 10.88
C LYS A 39 -4.62 28.89 12.19
N ALA A 40 -5.79 29.47 12.41
CA ALA A 40 -6.64 29.21 13.58
C ALA A 40 -7.42 27.90 13.47
N ARG A 41 -7.61 27.35 12.25
CA ARG A 41 -8.19 26.02 12.07
C ARG A 41 -7.28 24.98 12.71
N GLY A 42 -7.71 24.45 13.86
CA GLY A 42 -7.08 23.33 14.52
C GLY A 42 -7.15 22.04 13.69
N LEU A 43 -6.64 20.95 14.25
CA LEU A 43 -6.74 19.64 13.64
C LEU A 43 -8.21 19.28 13.44
N SER A 44 -8.55 18.75 12.25
CA SER A 44 -9.91 18.26 12.01
C SER A 44 -10.21 17.08 12.93
N ALA A 45 -11.48 16.90 13.30
CA ALA A 45 -11.92 15.76 14.12
C ALA A 45 -11.44 14.40 13.55
N ARG A 46 -11.37 14.28 12.22
CA ARG A 46 -10.80 13.10 11.56
C ARG A 46 -9.30 12.95 11.83
N ARG A 47 -8.51 14.03 11.76
CA ARG A 47 -7.07 13.98 12.07
C ARG A 47 -6.78 13.65 13.52
N LEU A 48 -7.60 14.14 14.45
CA LEU A 48 -7.49 13.80 15.87
C LEU A 48 -7.74 12.30 16.09
N ARG A 49 -8.80 11.73 15.48
CA ARG A 49 -9.05 10.29 15.53
C ARG A 49 -7.93 9.47 14.89
N ASP A 50 -7.46 9.90 13.72
CA ASP A 50 -6.36 9.24 13.02
C ASP A 50 -5.08 9.21 13.88
N ALA A 51 -4.78 10.27 14.64
CA ALA A 51 -3.61 10.31 15.53
C ALA A 51 -3.67 9.22 16.61
N VAL A 52 -4.81 9.07 17.29
CA VAL A 52 -5.03 8.03 18.30
C VAL A 52 -4.95 6.63 17.67
N LEU A 53 -5.55 6.46 16.49
CA LEU A 53 -5.54 5.18 15.78
C LEU A 53 -4.14 4.78 15.31
N VAL A 54 -3.32 5.75 14.87
CA VAL A 54 -1.95 5.51 14.42
C VAL A 54 -1.10 4.93 15.55
N GLU A 55 -1.15 5.52 16.75
CA GLU A 55 -0.41 4.99 17.90
C GLU A 55 -0.82 3.57 18.23
N ARG A 56 -2.13 3.30 18.26
CA ARG A 56 -2.64 1.97 18.59
C ARG A 56 -2.29 0.93 17.53
N ILE A 57 -2.39 1.27 16.25
CA ILE A 57 -2.02 0.40 15.13
C ILE A 57 -0.54 0.07 15.17
N SER A 58 0.33 1.05 15.45
CA SER A 58 1.77 0.81 15.59
C SER A 58 2.10 -0.14 16.74
N ALA A 59 1.40 -0.03 17.87
CA ALA A 59 1.56 -0.96 18.99
C ALA A 59 1.15 -2.39 18.60
N ILE A 60 -0.07 -2.59 18.10
CA ILE A 60 -0.57 -3.90 17.67
C ILE A 60 0.34 -4.50 16.58
N HIS A 61 0.78 -3.70 15.61
CA HIS A 61 1.65 -4.18 14.54
C HIS A 61 2.98 -4.71 15.09
N ARG A 62 3.58 -3.98 16.05
CA ARG A 62 4.81 -4.41 16.73
C ARG A 62 4.61 -5.68 17.54
N ASP A 63 3.53 -5.76 18.31
CA ASP A 63 3.20 -6.92 19.16
C ASP A 63 2.92 -8.18 18.32
N ASN A 64 2.51 -8.01 17.06
CA ASN A 64 2.27 -9.09 16.10
C ASN A 64 3.39 -9.23 15.05
N TYR A 65 4.63 -8.94 15.46
CA TYR A 65 5.88 -9.13 14.68
C TYR A 65 5.90 -8.43 13.31
N GLY A 66 5.07 -7.40 13.13
CA GLY A 66 4.94 -6.67 11.88
C GLY A 66 4.32 -7.46 10.73
N VAL A 67 3.71 -8.61 10.99
CA VAL A 67 3.15 -9.48 9.94
C VAL A 67 1.77 -9.00 9.49
N TYR A 68 1.04 -8.29 10.35
CA TYR A 68 -0.36 -7.95 10.11
C TYR A 68 -0.55 -6.90 9.01
N GLY A 69 -1.20 -7.32 7.93
CA GLY A 69 -1.77 -6.42 6.92
C GLY A 69 -3.17 -5.94 7.28
N VAL A 70 -3.76 -5.11 6.41
CA VAL A 70 -5.06 -4.42 6.61
C VAL A 70 -6.15 -5.33 7.16
N ARG A 71 -6.34 -6.53 6.58
CA ARG A 71 -7.40 -7.45 7.01
C ARG A 71 -7.20 -7.96 8.44
N LYS A 72 -5.97 -8.34 8.80
CA LYS A 72 -5.65 -8.85 10.14
C LYS A 72 -5.65 -7.72 11.17
N MET A 73 -5.17 -6.54 10.77
CA MET A 73 -5.18 -5.34 11.60
C MET A 73 -6.61 -4.91 11.95
N TRP A 74 -7.51 -4.89 10.96
CA TRP A 74 -8.93 -4.59 11.20
C TRP A 74 -9.56 -5.54 12.23
N GLN A 75 -9.29 -6.84 12.12
CA GLN A 75 -9.78 -7.83 13.09
C GLN A 75 -9.13 -7.69 14.47
N ALA A 76 -7.88 -7.22 14.56
CA ALA A 76 -7.20 -6.97 15.82
C ALA A 76 -7.77 -5.73 16.51
N LEU A 77 -7.94 -4.62 15.78
CA LEU A 77 -8.58 -3.39 16.29
C LEU A 77 -10.00 -3.67 16.81
N ARG A 78 -10.78 -4.47 16.08
CA ARG A 78 -12.13 -4.85 16.51
C ARG A 78 -12.14 -5.68 17.80
N ARG A 79 -11.12 -6.54 18.00
CA ARG A 79 -10.96 -7.31 19.24
C ARG A 79 -10.62 -6.44 20.45
N GLU A 80 -10.02 -5.28 20.22
CA GLU A 80 -9.74 -4.28 21.25
C GLU A 80 -10.88 -3.27 21.46
N GLY A 81 -12.03 -3.48 20.82
CA GLY A 81 -13.20 -2.60 20.94
C GLY A 81 -13.15 -1.35 20.06
N ILE A 82 -12.19 -1.24 19.15
CA ILE A 82 -12.11 -0.09 18.23
C ILE A 82 -12.92 -0.42 16.97
N ASP A 83 -14.07 0.24 16.82
CA ASP A 83 -14.89 0.11 15.63
C ASP A 83 -14.37 0.99 14.49
N ILE A 84 -13.79 0.35 13.48
CA ILE A 84 -13.28 0.99 12.27
C ILE A 84 -13.66 0.14 11.06
N GLY A 85 -14.03 0.82 9.97
CA GLY A 85 -14.28 0.15 8.70
C GLY A 85 -13.01 -0.54 8.16
N ARG A 86 -13.17 -1.71 7.55
CA ARG A 86 -12.06 -2.46 6.94
C ARG A 86 -11.25 -1.59 5.97
N GLU A 87 -11.91 -0.89 5.07
CA GLU A 87 -11.27 -0.01 4.08
C GLU A 87 -10.66 1.24 4.72
N GLN A 88 -11.22 1.68 5.85
CA GLN A 88 -10.67 2.80 6.59
C GLN A 88 -9.34 2.44 7.25
N THR A 89 -9.12 1.18 7.65
CA THR A 89 -7.91 0.71 8.33
C THR A 89 -6.63 0.91 7.50
N ALA A 90 -6.72 0.81 6.17
CA ALA A 90 -5.57 0.96 5.28
C ALA A 90 -4.90 2.34 5.38
N ARG A 91 -5.70 3.38 5.62
CA ARG A 91 -5.21 4.76 5.70
C ARG A 91 -4.41 5.02 6.99
N PRO A 92 -4.92 4.77 8.21
CA PRO A 92 -4.14 4.86 9.43
C PRO A 92 -2.90 3.96 9.42
N MET A 93 -2.94 2.76 8.83
CA MET A 93 -1.73 1.95 8.63
C MET A 93 -0.67 2.67 7.79
N ARG A 94 -1.07 3.33 6.70
CA ARG A 94 -0.15 4.15 5.89
C ARG A 94 0.40 5.34 6.66
N LEU A 95 -0.43 6.03 7.45
CA LEU A 95 0.01 7.14 8.29
C LEU A 95 0.99 6.68 9.39
N ALA A 96 0.79 5.48 9.92
CA ALA A 96 1.67 4.82 10.87
C ALA A 96 2.96 4.25 10.24
N GLY A 97 3.08 4.27 8.92
CA GLY A 97 4.24 3.70 8.20
C GLY A 97 4.33 2.17 8.25
N VAL A 98 3.24 1.48 8.60
CA VAL A 98 3.23 0.02 8.74
C VAL A 98 2.57 -0.66 7.54
N SER A 99 3.09 -1.82 7.16
CA SER A 99 2.51 -2.68 6.13
C SER A 99 2.55 -4.13 6.56
N GLY A 100 1.63 -4.93 6.01
CA GLY A 100 1.62 -6.37 6.27
C GLY A 100 2.68 -7.09 5.45
N LYS A 101 3.22 -8.18 5.99
CA LYS A 101 4.10 -9.05 5.23
C LYS A 101 3.28 -9.83 4.20
N GLY A 102 3.66 -9.73 2.93
CA GLY A 102 3.08 -10.56 1.86
C GLY A 102 3.41 -12.04 2.06
N LYS A 103 2.56 -12.93 1.53
CA LYS A 103 3.01 -14.31 1.27
C LYS A 103 4.19 -14.20 0.30
N GLY A 104 5.32 -14.81 0.63
CA GLY A 104 6.48 -14.85 -0.27
C GLY A 104 6.09 -15.47 -1.62
N GLY A 105 7.03 -15.45 -2.57
CA GLY A 105 6.84 -16.17 -3.83
C GLY A 105 6.57 -17.66 -3.57
N SER A 106 5.74 -18.27 -4.42
CA SER A 106 5.58 -19.72 -4.41
C SER A 106 6.96 -20.38 -4.56
N PRO A 107 7.22 -21.51 -3.87
CA PRO A 107 8.46 -22.25 -4.07
C PRO A 107 8.63 -22.57 -5.56
N ILE A 108 9.80 -22.27 -6.12
CA ILE A 108 10.14 -22.70 -7.48
C ILE A 108 10.37 -24.20 -7.41
N THR A 109 9.36 -24.97 -7.78
CA THR A 109 9.41 -26.44 -7.80
C THR A 109 10.22 -26.98 -8.99
N THR A 110 10.33 -26.19 -10.06
CA THR A 110 10.96 -26.60 -11.31
C THR A 110 12.14 -25.70 -11.63
N ARG A 111 13.36 -26.24 -11.56
CA ARG A 111 14.57 -25.58 -12.07
C ARG A 111 14.96 -26.24 -13.38
N LYS A 112 15.15 -25.46 -14.45
CA LYS A 112 15.68 -26.01 -15.71
C LYS A 112 17.07 -26.61 -15.45
N PRO A 113 17.37 -27.82 -15.95
CA PRO A 113 18.72 -28.37 -15.87
C PRO A 113 19.69 -27.45 -16.62
N ARG A 114 20.93 -27.32 -16.10
CA ARG A 114 21.99 -26.53 -16.72
C ARG A 114 22.69 -27.26 -17.87
N VAL A 115 22.37 -28.53 -18.05
CA VAL A 115 22.97 -29.40 -19.07
C VAL A 115 21.97 -29.51 -20.23
N PRO A 116 22.45 -29.48 -21.49
CA PRO A 116 21.61 -29.79 -22.65
C PRO A 116 20.90 -31.14 -22.46
N ASP A 117 19.63 -31.22 -22.84
CA ASP A 117 18.90 -32.49 -22.81
C ASP A 117 19.41 -33.37 -23.96
N LEU A 118 20.17 -34.41 -23.61
CA LEU A 118 20.76 -35.36 -24.57
C LEU A 118 19.86 -36.57 -24.82
N ARG A 119 18.64 -36.60 -24.27
CA ARG A 119 17.73 -37.72 -24.48
C ARG A 119 17.26 -37.74 -25.94
N PRO A 120 17.36 -38.89 -26.64
CA PRO A 120 16.93 -38.98 -28.02
C PRO A 120 15.42 -38.76 -28.12
N ASP A 121 15.00 -37.95 -29.08
CA ASP A 121 13.58 -37.74 -29.38
C ASP A 121 12.97 -39.04 -29.93
N LEU A 122 11.88 -39.49 -29.33
CA LEU A 122 11.24 -40.78 -29.65
C LEU A 122 9.92 -40.62 -30.42
N VAL A 123 9.62 -39.40 -30.89
CA VAL A 123 8.32 -39.03 -31.49
C VAL A 123 8.00 -39.80 -32.79
N GLU A 124 8.98 -40.31 -33.53
CA GLU A 124 8.77 -41.03 -34.81
C GLU A 124 9.18 -42.51 -34.80
N ARG A 125 9.03 -43.22 -33.67
CA ARG A 125 9.29 -44.67 -33.67
C ARG A 125 8.13 -45.47 -34.27
N GLU A 126 8.45 -46.47 -35.10
CA GLU A 126 7.48 -47.48 -35.54
C GLU A 126 7.13 -48.42 -34.36
N PHE A 127 6.00 -48.17 -33.70
CA PHE A 127 5.44 -49.09 -32.71
C PHE A 127 4.66 -50.22 -33.41
N LYS A 128 5.37 -51.16 -34.04
CA LYS A 128 4.75 -52.41 -34.52
C LYS A 128 4.97 -53.53 -33.50
N ALA A 129 3.86 -54.05 -32.97
CA ALA A 129 3.87 -55.32 -32.26
C ALA A 129 3.84 -56.48 -33.28
N LEU A 130 4.61 -57.55 -33.05
CA LEU A 130 4.44 -58.79 -33.80
C LEU A 130 3.08 -59.40 -33.41
N GLY A 131 2.22 -59.64 -34.41
CA GLY A 131 0.90 -60.22 -34.21
C GLY A 131 0.97 -61.60 -33.56
N ALA A 132 -0.02 -61.92 -32.73
CA ALA A 132 -0.09 -63.20 -32.02
C ALA A 132 -0.10 -64.38 -33.00
N GLU A 133 0.87 -65.29 -32.83
CA GLU A 133 0.92 -66.58 -33.53
C GLU A 133 -0.27 -67.43 -33.06
N GLN A 134 -1.25 -67.65 -33.94
CA GLN A 134 -2.36 -68.57 -33.67
C GLN A 134 -1.83 -70.01 -33.79
N ALA A 135 -1.64 -70.69 -32.66
CA ALA A 135 -1.47 -72.13 -32.64
C ALA A 135 -2.80 -72.80 -33.00
N VAL A 136 -2.90 -73.26 -34.26
CA VAL A 136 -3.96 -74.16 -34.72
C VAL A 136 -3.65 -75.57 -34.21
N GLY A 137 -4.65 -76.22 -33.61
CA GLY A 137 -4.50 -77.42 -32.81
C GLY A 137 -4.20 -78.74 -33.54
N CYS A 138 -3.97 -79.75 -32.71
CA CYS A 138 -4.18 -81.18 -32.94
C CYS A 138 -4.83 -81.76 -31.68
#